data_AF-A0A0C2MJI7-F1
#
_entry.id   AF-A0A0C2MJI7-F1
#
_cell.length_a   1.000
_cell.length_b   1.000
_cell.length_c   1.000
_cell.angle_alpha   90.00
_cell.angle_beta   90.00
_cell.angle_gamma   90.00
#
_symmetry.space_group_name_H-M   'P 1'
#
loop_
_entity.id
_entity.type
_entity.pdbx_description
1 polymer ?
#
loop_
_entity_poly.entity_id
_entity_poly.type
_entity_poly.pdbx_seq_one_letter_code
_entity_poly.pdbx_strand_id
1 'polypeptide(L)'
;METRGTIDTISKNEFLDDYRRLSDFQDISRQIRTVNKFISLFSSTDNLEVDEMFIEYFPKDLLLEFNMMIVGGMDDISITRIEILLFDVFTFIFRNRNLVTNSYAQSFIKIFLRYIKNKDRKSTVYSKRLVNSVIHCVSHEQNKVIFIDENGLLSFYFVIPAIKFSKKFWKLCKQVYNLDREYVSSLSRSKLRDNINQIINNYCPTSEEYRMLVFAIFRMLHRFRLLDEVEFIVDQLYDMTESTLLNHIDKRDIFYPKYLPYLSKIWSGILNASKNKIQIDTFDRLAVFAALFSIDLSKKLNKLSISGKFVITKNTKQRYYVIYLTLIAFPIIDHDEKPWLFKAFSDLHHSFQRFIQKKKINFLRTENQFIIMQYYVKSHEILDLQISIDDCNVLETFYDRLVRIPLLKLHSCYLAVHCIFRLPRKGQSNDSHTPENLNKIKIFLHWLIASLSDEKYINKIQNNQKLYLYEHIKTCALSGVNDDLITMVFSKLESKLLNDVKKKSSDDLNLVQYQIYKEIMSMVVNSLNESNFLDKKMAEYFVKCLKENSDHLSPNECNTNKSDSLAISTSSTQEDKLQYQPIRLLFTWFKLIFELKFMFGDITSKSVNLEWKLLI
;
A
#
# COMPACT_ATOMS: atom_id res chain seq x y z
N MET A 1 -41.90 53.23 1.33
CA MET A 1 -40.95 52.15 0.95
C MET A 1 -41.55 51.19 -0.08
N GLU A 2 -42.87 51.01 -0.14
CA GLU A 2 -43.53 50.12 -1.11
C GLU A 2 -43.49 50.61 -2.57
N THR A 3 -43.50 51.92 -2.82
CA THR A 3 -43.49 52.48 -4.19
C THR A 3 -42.16 52.33 -4.95
N ARG A 4 -41.02 52.14 -4.26
CA ARG A 4 -39.74 51.86 -4.93
C ARG A 4 -39.66 50.42 -5.47
N GLY A 5 -40.35 49.46 -4.85
CA GLY A 5 -40.37 48.08 -5.33
C GLY A 5 -41.16 47.89 -6.64
N THR A 6 -42.21 48.67 -6.83
CA THR A 6 -43.10 48.54 -8.00
C THR A 6 -42.46 49.07 -9.29
N ILE A 7 -41.76 50.20 -9.23
CA ILE A 7 -41.08 50.80 -10.40
C ILE A 7 -39.93 49.89 -10.90
N ASP A 8 -39.18 49.29 -9.98
CA ASP A 8 -38.12 48.34 -10.32
C ASP A 8 -38.64 47.04 -10.98
N THR A 9 -39.91 46.70 -10.77
CA THR A 9 -40.51 45.47 -11.32
C THR A 9 -41.02 45.70 -12.75
N ILE A 10 -41.68 46.83 -13.01
CA ILE A 10 -42.17 47.18 -14.36
C ILE A 10 -40.98 47.33 -15.32
N SER A 11 -39.91 48.00 -14.88
CA SER A 11 -38.69 48.16 -15.68
C SER A 11 -38.00 46.83 -16.01
N LYS A 12 -38.11 45.83 -15.13
CA LYS A 12 -37.55 44.49 -15.39
C LYS A 12 -38.32 43.75 -16.46
N ASN A 13 -39.66 43.78 -16.42
CA ASN A 13 -40.48 43.07 -17.40
C ASN A 13 -40.31 43.65 -18.81
N GLU A 14 -40.27 44.98 -18.95
CA GLU A 14 -39.96 45.63 -20.23
C GLU A 14 -38.59 45.19 -20.76
N PHE A 15 -37.59 45.09 -19.88
CA PHE A 15 -36.27 44.61 -20.27
C PHE A 15 -36.26 43.13 -20.67
N LEU A 16 -37.07 42.27 -20.05
CA LEU A 16 -37.19 40.86 -20.43
C LEU A 16 -37.76 40.73 -21.86
N ASP A 17 -38.79 41.52 -22.19
CA ASP A 17 -39.36 41.56 -23.54
C ASP A 17 -38.36 42.12 -24.58
N ASP A 18 -37.61 43.15 -24.20
CA ASP A 18 -36.52 43.68 -25.03
C ASP A 18 -35.43 42.64 -25.25
N TYR A 19 -35.05 41.85 -24.22
CA TYR A 19 -34.07 40.78 -24.36
C TYR A 19 -34.51 39.73 -25.37
N ARG A 20 -35.79 39.32 -25.33
CA ARG A 20 -36.38 38.39 -26.30
C ARG A 20 -36.23 38.91 -27.73
N ARG A 21 -36.64 40.17 -27.97
CA ARG A 21 -36.53 40.80 -29.30
C ARG A 21 -35.09 40.99 -29.76
N LEU A 22 -34.20 41.36 -28.84
CA LEU A 22 -32.80 41.67 -29.14
C LEU A 22 -31.96 40.42 -29.40
N SER A 23 -32.43 39.25 -28.98
CA SER A 23 -31.74 37.97 -29.22
C SER A 23 -31.67 37.57 -30.70
N ASP A 24 -32.58 38.10 -31.54
CA ASP A 24 -32.68 37.80 -32.97
C ASP A 24 -31.87 38.76 -33.88
N PHE A 25 -31.22 39.78 -33.32
CA PHE A 25 -30.44 40.75 -34.12
C PHE A 25 -29.09 40.17 -34.55
N GLN A 26 -28.71 40.33 -35.82
CA GLN A 26 -27.42 39.84 -36.36
C GLN A 26 -26.17 40.62 -35.86
N ASP A 27 -26.34 41.72 -35.12
CA ASP A 27 -25.23 42.53 -34.63
C ASP A 27 -24.66 41.97 -33.31
N ILE A 28 -23.53 41.24 -33.42
CA ILE A 28 -22.80 40.65 -32.28
C ILE A 28 -22.51 41.68 -31.18
N SER A 29 -22.15 42.91 -31.53
CA SER A 29 -21.83 43.94 -30.52
C SER A 29 -23.06 44.37 -29.73
N ARG A 30 -24.25 44.37 -30.35
CA ARG A 30 -25.52 44.56 -29.64
C ARG A 30 -25.86 43.36 -28.77
N GLN A 31 -25.74 42.14 -29.30
CA GLN A 31 -25.99 40.90 -28.53
C GLN A 31 -25.13 40.85 -27.25
N ILE A 32 -23.82 41.11 -27.36
CA ILE A 32 -22.90 41.16 -26.20
C ILE A 32 -23.38 42.19 -25.16
N ARG A 33 -23.76 43.39 -25.60
CA ARG A 33 -24.19 44.47 -24.71
C ARG A 33 -25.48 44.11 -23.99
N THR A 34 -26.42 43.49 -24.71
CA THR A 34 -27.70 42.99 -24.20
C THR A 34 -27.49 41.89 -23.16
N VAL A 35 -26.66 40.88 -23.45
CA VAL A 35 -26.33 39.79 -22.52
C VAL A 35 -25.64 40.32 -21.25
N ASN A 36 -24.67 41.22 -21.39
CA ASN A 36 -24.03 41.85 -20.23
C ASN A 36 -25.01 42.64 -19.35
N LYS A 37 -25.92 43.40 -19.99
CA LYS A 37 -26.97 44.12 -19.26
C LYS A 37 -27.87 43.14 -18.52
N PHE A 38 -28.26 42.03 -19.16
CA PHE A 38 -29.06 40.98 -18.54
C PHE A 38 -28.37 40.38 -17.30
N ILE A 39 -27.12 39.95 -17.45
CA ILE A 39 -26.34 39.38 -16.35
C ILE A 39 -26.23 40.40 -15.21
N SER A 40 -25.94 41.66 -15.51
CA SER A 40 -25.79 42.71 -14.49
C SER A 40 -27.08 42.92 -13.68
N LEU A 41 -28.24 42.92 -14.35
CA LEU A 41 -29.54 43.19 -13.75
C LEU A 41 -30.04 42.02 -12.88
N PHE A 42 -29.73 40.78 -13.27
CA PHE A 42 -30.30 39.58 -12.64
C PHE A 42 -29.28 38.72 -11.88
N SER A 43 -28.00 39.10 -11.82
CA SER A 43 -26.93 38.30 -11.18
C SER A 43 -27.16 37.95 -9.70
N SER A 44 -27.95 38.76 -8.98
CA SER A 44 -28.31 38.53 -7.57
C SER A 44 -29.68 37.89 -7.38
N THR A 45 -30.46 37.70 -8.45
CA THR A 45 -31.81 37.17 -8.38
C THR A 45 -31.78 35.66 -8.58
N ASP A 46 -32.42 34.92 -7.66
CA ASP A 46 -32.65 33.48 -7.78
C ASP A 46 -34.09 33.24 -8.22
N ASN A 47 -34.33 33.27 -9.54
CA ASN A 47 -35.66 33.13 -10.14
C ASN A 47 -35.55 32.19 -11.36
N LEU A 48 -36.24 31.05 -11.28
CA LEU A 48 -36.24 30.01 -12.31
C LEU A 48 -36.73 30.53 -13.68
N GLU A 49 -37.80 31.33 -13.71
CA GLU A 49 -38.36 31.85 -14.97
C GLU A 49 -37.37 32.78 -15.69
N VAL A 50 -36.70 33.66 -14.94
CA VAL A 50 -35.64 34.54 -15.48
C VAL A 50 -34.47 33.72 -16.01
N ASP A 51 -34.12 32.63 -15.32
CA ASP A 51 -33.04 31.73 -15.71
C ASP A 51 -33.36 30.94 -16.98
N GLU A 52 -34.57 30.38 -17.06
CA GLU A 52 -35.06 29.67 -18.23
C GLU A 52 -35.12 30.60 -19.43
N MET A 53 -35.64 31.82 -19.26
CA MET A 53 -35.72 32.81 -20.32
C MET A 53 -34.33 33.25 -20.83
N PHE A 54 -33.33 33.37 -19.95
CA PHE A 54 -31.97 33.68 -20.37
C PHE A 54 -31.39 32.62 -21.33
N ILE A 55 -31.65 31.34 -21.02
CA ILE A 55 -31.18 30.18 -21.78
C ILE A 55 -31.98 30.00 -23.07
N GLU A 56 -33.31 30.10 -23.01
CA GLU A 56 -34.20 29.90 -24.16
C GLU A 56 -33.93 30.93 -25.27
N TYR A 57 -33.73 32.19 -24.89
CA TYR A 57 -33.49 33.30 -25.81
C TYR A 57 -32.01 33.71 -25.89
N PHE A 58 -31.09 32.79 -25.60
CA PHE A 58 -29.67 33.10 -25.75
C PHE A 58 -29.31 33.32 -27.23
N PRO A 59 -28.64 34.44 -27.61
CA PRO A 59 -28.38 34.74 -29.02
C PRO A 59 -27.53 33.68 -29.73
N LYS A 60 -28.03 33.16 -30.87
CA LYS A 60 -27.38 32.07 -31.61
C LYS A 60 -26.05 32.48 -32.24
N ASP A 61 -25.96 33.70 -32.76
CA ASP A 61 -24.72 34.18 -33.38
C ASP A 61 -23.62 34.34 -32.31
N LEU A 62 -23.96 34.87 -31.13
CA LEU A 62 -23.02 34.90 -30.01
C LEU A 62 -22.57 33.50 -29.55
N LEU A 63 -23.46 32.51 -29.57
CA LEU A 63 -23.09 31.12 -29.31
C LEU A 63 -22.12 30.58 -30.37
N LEU A 64 -22.30 30.96 -31.65
CA LEU A 64 -21.38 30.63 -32.73
C LEU A 64 -20.01 31.29 -32.51
N GLU A 65 -19.97 32.55 -32.10
CA GLU A 65 -18.73 33.27 -31.74
C GLU A 65 -17.96 32.54 -30.63
N PHE A 66 -18.65 32.02 -29.60
CA PHE A 66 -17.99 31.20 -28.58
C PHE A 66 -17.33 29.94 -29.16
N ASN A 67 -17.95 29.30 -30.16
CA ASN A 67 -17.37 28.14 -30.82
C ASN A 67 -16.21 28.53 -31.75
N MET A 68 -16.32 29.63 -32.48
CA MET A 68 -15.25 30.14 -33.34
C MET A 68 -14.00 30.52 -32.52
N MET A 69 -14.18 31.11 -31.34
CA MET A 69 -13.10 31.42 -30.39
C MET A 69 -12.31 30.16 -29.98
N ILE A 70 -12.99 29.01 -29.85
CA ILE A 70 -12.37 27.74 -29.48
C ILE A 70 -11.56 27.15 -30.63
N VAL A 71 -12.03 27.31 -31.88
CA VAL A 71 -11.37 26.78 -33.08
C VAL A 71 -10.12 27.58 -33.47
N GLY A 72 -10.01 28.85 -33.03
CA GLY A 72 -8.80 29.66 -33.21
C GLY A 72 -8.83 30.57 -34.45
N GLY A 73 -10.01 30.98 -34.91
CA GLY A 73 -10.16 31.87 -36.08
C GLY A 73 -10.27 33.37 -35.77
N MET A 74 -10.02 33.80 -34.53
CA MET A 74 -10.21 35.19 -34.08
C MET A 74 -8.89 35.90 -33.79
N ASP A 75 -8.90 37.23 -33.87
CA ASP A 75 -7.80 38.08 -33.37
C ASP A 75 -7.76 38.13 -31.83
N ASP A 76 -6.60 38.46 -31.25
CA ASP A 76 -6.34 38.40 -29.81
C ASP A 76 -7.26 39.31 -28.96
N ILE A 77 -7.63 40.48 -29.47
CA ILE A 77 -8.47 41.46 -28.74
C ILE A 77 -9.90 40.93 -28.66
N SER A 78 -10.43 40.47 -29.80
CA SER A 78 -11.76 39.84 -29.86
C SER A 78 -11.83 38.60 -28.97
N ILE A 79 -10.77 37.77 -28.95
CA ILE A 79 -10.69 36.59 -28.06
C ILE A 79 -10.84 36.99 -26.60
N THR A 80 -10.11 38.01 -26.14
CA THR A 80 -10.12 38.41 -24.72
C THR A 80 -11.51 38.91 -24.29
N ARG A 81 -12.18 39.70 -25.14
CA ARG A 81 -13.52 40.22 -24.85
C ARG A 81 -14.57 39.10 -24.81
N ILE A 82 -14.51 38.18 -25.78
CA ILE A 82 -15.44 37.05 -25.86
C ILE A 82 -15.17 36.03 -24.74
N GLU A 83 -13.92 35.85 -24.33
CA GLU A 83 -13.53 35.05 -23.17
C GLU A 83 -14.18 35.56 -21.89
N ILE A 84 -14.03 36.85 -21.57
CA ILE A 84 -14.63 37.45 -20.36
C ILE A 84 -16.13 37.19 -20.33
N LEU A 85 -16.80 37.42 -21.46
CA LEU A 85 -18.22 37.19 -21.60
C LEU A 85 -18.60 35.71 -21.45
N LEU A 86 -17.83 34.77 -22.01
CA LEU A 86 -18.07 33.33 -21.83
C LEU A 86 -18.04 32.95 -20.34
N PHE A 87 -17.08 33.50 -19.59
CA PHE A 87 -16.95 33.24 -18.16
C PHE A 87 -18.10 33.87 -17.35
N ASP A 88 -18.54 35.08 -17.71
CA ASP A 88 -19.67 35.74 -17.07
C ASP A 88 -20.99 35.01 -17.36
N VAL A 89 -21.21 34.59 -18.61
CA VAL A 89 -22.35 33.78 -19.03
C VAL A 89 -22.36 32.45 -18.27
N PHE A 90 -21.26 31.72 -18.26
CA PHE A 90 -21.17 30.47 -17.49
C PHE A 90 -21.43 30.70 -15.99
N THR A 91 -20.83 31.76 -15.43
CA THR A 91 -21.01 32.12 -14.02
C THR A 91 -22.47 32.43 -13.71
N PHE A 92 -23.16 33.13 -14.60
CA PHE A 92 -24.57 33.50 -14.47
C PHE A 92 -25.49 32.28 -14.56
N ILE A 93 -25.32 31.44 -15.59
CA ILE A 93 -26.13 30.23 -15.81
C ILE A 93 -26.10 29.32 -14.59
N PHE A 94 -24.92 29.13 -13.99
CA PHE A 94 -24.74 28.24 -12.84
C PHE A 94 -24.60 28.99 -11.51
N ARG A 95 -25.08 30.23 -11.40
CA ARG A 95 -25.02 30.99 -10.13
C ARG A 95 -25.87 30.37 -9.02
N ASN A 96 -26.89 29.60 -9.40
CA ASN A 96 -27.77 28.79 -8.55
C ASN A 96 -27.92 27.37 -9.15
N ARG A 97 -28.93 26.61 -8.74
CA ARG A 97 -29.18 25.24 -9.20
C ARG A 97 -30.29 25.11 -10.25
N ASN A 98 -30.90 26.21 -10.68
CA ASN A 98 -32.13 26.20 -11.47
C ASN A 98 -31.93 25.50 -12.83
N LEU A 99 -30.77 25.72 -13.46
CA LEU A 99 -30.49 25.25 -14.83
C LEU A 99 -29.58 24.02 -14.91
N VAL A 100 -29.25 23.36 -13.79
CA VAL A 100 -28.25 22.27 -13.79
C VAL A 100 -28.67 21.03 -14.59
N THR A 101 -29.98 20.82 -14.76
CA THR A 101 -30.58 19.73 -15.55
C THR A 101 -30.99 20.15 -16.95
N ASN A 102 -30.93 21.44 -17.29
CA ASN A 102 -31.35 21.96 -18.59
C ASN A 102 -30.35 21.54 -19.68
N SER A 103 -30.85 20.89 -20.74
CA SER A 103 -30.02 20.32 -21.81
C SER A 103 -29.29 21.39 -22.63
N TYR A 104 -29.90 22.57 -22.82
CA TYR A 104 -29.26 23.69 -23.52
C TYR A 104 -28.19 24.34 -22.65
N ALA A 105 -28.43 24.51 -21.34
CA ALA A 105 -27.41 24.96 -20.39
C ALA A 105 -26.19 24.02 -20.35
N GLN A 106 -26.38 22.71 -20.52
CA GLN A 106 -25.27 21.75 -20.63
C GLN A 106 -24.38 21.98 -21.87
N SER A 107 -24.89 22.60 -22.93
CA SER A 107 -24.05 22.97 -24.09
C SER A 107 -22.98 24.00 -23.71
N PHE A 108 -23.30 24.94 -22.81
CA PHE A 108 -22.35 25.90 -22.26
C PHE A 108 -21.27 25.23 -21.41
N ILE A 109 -21.57 24.12 -20.73
CA ILE A 109 -20.55 23.32 -20.04
C ILE A 109 -19.53 22.79 -21.06
N LYS A 110 -19.99 22.24 -22.18
CA LYS A 110 -19.10 21.70 -23.22
C LYS A 110 -18.25 22.80 -23.85
N ILE A 111 -18.83 23.95 -24.15
CA ILE A 111 -18.12 25.13 -24.69
C ILE A 111 -17.06 25.60 -23.69
N PHE A 112 -17.47 25.81 -22.42
CA PHE A 112 -16.57 26.22 -21.35
C PHE A 112 -15.40 25.24 -21.18
N LEU A 113 -15.66 23.93 -21.11
CA LEU A 113 -14.63 22.92 -20.94
C LEU A 113 -13.67 22.82 -22.13
N ARG A 114 -14.19 22.91 -23.36
CA ARG A 114 -13.36 22.97 -24.57
C ARG A 114 -12.46 24.19 -24.58
N TYR A 115 -12.99 25.35 -24.19
CA TYR A 115 -12.23 26.58 -24.09
C TYR A 115 -11.06 26.45 -23.10
N ILE A 116 -11.32 26.04 -21.86
CA ILE A 116 -10.27 25.94 -20.83
C ILE A 116 -9.27 24.81 -21.09
N LYS A 117 -9.58 23.85 -21.96
CA LYS A 117 -8.66 22.76 -22.35
C LYS A 117 -7.54 23.25 -23.27
N ASN A 118 -7.71 24.39 -23.93
CA ASN A 118 -6.68 24.97 -24.79
C ASN A 118 -5.55 25.56 -23.93
N LYS A 119 -4.42 24.86 -23.86
CA LYS A 119 -3.35 25.07 -22.86
C LYS A 119 -2.55 26.36 -23.05
N ASP A 120 -2.57 26.95 -24.23
CA ASP A 120 -1.75 28.13 -24.55
C ASP A 120 -2.36 29.42 -23.99
N ARG A 121 -3.59 29.35 -23.47
CA ARG A 121 -4.32 30.51 -22.97
C ARG A 121 -4.29 30.56 -21.44
N LYS A 122 -3.51 31.51 -20.90
CA LYS A 122 -3.63 31.90 -19.50
C LYS A 122 -4.75 32.93 -19.39
N SER A 123 -5.85 32.56 -18.74
CA SER A 123 -6.92 33.50 -18.46
C SER A 123 -6.51 34.48 -17.36
N THR A 124 -6.74 35.77 -17.59
CA THR A 124 -6.66 36.80 -16.53
C THR A 124 -7.95 36.87 -15.72
N VAL A 125 -9.01 36.18 -16.16
CA VAL A 125 -10.33 36.22 -15.56
C VAL A 125 -10.37 35.31 -14.34
N TYR A 126 -10.10 35.91 -13.18
CA TYR A 126 -10.35 35.26 -11.90
C TYR A 126 -11.53 35.89 -11.17
N SER A 127 -12.60 35.09 -11.00
CA SER A 127 -13.70 35.43 -10.11
C SER A 127 -13.98 34.32 -9.13
N LYS A 128 -14.02 34.63 -7.83
CA LYS A 128 -14.53 33.75 -6.77
C LYS A 128 -15.94 33.24 -7.09
N ARG A 129 -16.72 33.98 -7.89
CA ARG A 129 -18.06 33.60 -8.35
C ARG A 129 -18.01 32.39 -9.28
N LEU A 130 -17.05 32.34 -10.21
CA LEU A 130 -16.90 31.23 -11.15
C LEU A 130 -16.73 29.88 -10.42
N VAL A 131 -15.90 29.82 -9.37
CA VAL A 131 -15.73 28.58 -8.57
C VAL A 131 -17.03 28.12 -7.94
N ASN A 132 -17.81 29.06 -7.40
CA ASN A 132 -19.12 28.72 -6.83
C ASN A 132 -20.07 28.23 -7.93
N SER A 133 -20.05 28.85 -9.10
CA SER A 133 -20.88 28.44 -10.23
C SER A 133 -20.50 27.06 -10.75
N VAL A 134 -19.20 26.72 -10.83
CA VAL A 134 -18.77 25.35 -11.12
C VAL A 134 -19.26 24.37 -10.04
N ILE A 135 -19.18 24.73 -8.76
CA ILE A 135 -19.69 23.89 -7.65
C ILE A 135 -21.19 23.62 -7.79
N HIS A 136 -22.00 24.61 -8.19
CA HIS A 136 -23.42 24.43 -8.46
C HIS A 136 -23.65 23.59 -9.73
N CYS A 137 -22.93 23.88 -10.81
CA CYS A 137 -22.96 23.11 -12.06
C CYS A 137 -22.73 21.61 -11.80
N VAL A 138 -21.68 21.26 -11.05
CA VAL A 138 -21.34 19.87 -10.71
C VAL A 138 -22.12 19.32 -9.51
N SER A 139 -23.18 19.97 -9.06
CA SER A 139 -24.12 19.38 -8.10
C SER A 139 -25.05 18.35 -8.75
N HIS A 140 -25.20 18.40 -10.08
CA HIS A 140 -25.86 17.37 -10.89
C HIS A 140 -24.84 16.32 -11.37
N GLU A 141 -25.18 15.02 -11.27
CA GLU A 141 -24.26 13.91 -11.56
C GLU A 141 -23.86 13.84 -13.05
N GLN A 142 -24.79 14.12 -13.97
CA GLN A 142 -24.47 14.13 -15.42
C GLN A 142 -23.43 15.20 -15.76
N ASN A 143 -23.49 16.35 -15.09
CA ASN A 143 -22.49 17.41 -15.29
C ASN A 143 -21.12 16.97 -14.75
N LYS A 144 -21.06 16.21 -13.64
CA LYS A 144 -19.80 15.61 -13.18
C LYS A 144 -19.21 14.66 -14.22
N VAL A 145 -20.03 13.85 -14.89
CA VAL A 145 -19.59 12.97 -15.99
C VAL A 145 -18.92 13.79 -17.09
N ILE A 146 -19.55 14.88 -17.54
CA ILE A 146 -18.98 15.78 -18.56
C ILE A 146 -17.63 16.35 -18.09
N PHE A 147 -17.54 16.81 -16.84
CA PHE A 147 -16.28 17.32 -16.26
C PHE A 147 -15.18 16.25 -16.18
N ILE A 148 -15.51 15.00 -15.88
CA ILE A 148 -14.54 13.90 -15.81
C ILE A 148 -14.06 13.52 -17.22
N ASP A 149 -14.99 13.33 -18.16
CA ASP A 149 -14.71 12.92 -19.55
C ASP A 149 -13.90 13.97 -20.32
N GLU A 150 -14.03 15.25 -19.99
CA GLU A 150 -13.27 16.33 -20.63
C GLU A 150 -12.06 16.80 -19.80
N ASN A 151 -11.72 16.10 -18.71
CA ASN A 151 -10.63 16.46 -17.81
C ASN A 151 -10.75 17.90 -17.26
N GLY A 152 -11.98 18.34 -17.05
CA GLY A 152 -12.32 19.75 -16.82
C GLY A 152 -11.65 20.35 -15.60
N LEU A 153 -11.49 19.58 -14.51
CA LEU A 153 -10.84 20.09 -13.30
C LEU A 153 -9.35 20.33 -13.44
N LEU A 154 -8.67 19.55 -14.28
CA LEU A 154 -7.26 19.78 -14.56
C LEU A 154 -7.07 21.02 -15.42
N SER A 155 -7.84 21.14 -16.50
CA SER A 155 -7.86 22.32 -17.34
C SER A 155 -8.17 23.57 -16.51
N PHE A 156 -9.17 23.47 -15.63
CA PHE A 156 -9.55 24.54 -14.70
C PHE A 156 -8.42 24.91 -13.72
N TYR A 157 -7.66 23.92 -13.24
CA TYR A 157 -6.50 24.14 -12.38
C TYR A 157 -5.40 24.96 -13.08
N PHE A 158 -5.14 24.70 -14.37
CA PHE A 158 -4.10 25.40 -15.11
C PHE A 158 -4.51 26.79 -15.59
N VAL A 159 -5.75 26.93 -16.08
CA VAL A 159 -6.26 28.18 -16.63
C VAL A 159 -6.47 29.25 -15.56
N ILE A 160 -6.70 28.85 -14.31
CA ILE A 160 -7.01 29.80 -13.23
C ILE A 160 -6.01 29.67 -12.06
N PRO A 161 -4.82 30.28 -12.17
CA PRO A 161 -3.75 30.15 -11.19
C PRO A 161 -4.13 30.54 -9.76
N ALA A 162 -4.99 31.56 -9.59
CA ALA A 162 -5.41 32.07 -8.28
C ALA A 162 -6.21 31.04 -7.45
N ILE A 163 -6.74 29.98 -8.08
CA ILE A 163 -7.56 28.95 -7.43
C ILE A 163 -6.71 27.82 -6.84
N LYS A 164 -5.47 27.65 -7.33
CA LYS A 164 -4.62 26.48 -7.10
C LYS A 164 -4.45 26.13 -5.61
N PHE A 165 -4.58 27.11 -4.72
CA PHE A 165 -4.41 26.94 -3.27
C PHE A 165 -5.70 27.12 -2.45
N SER A 166 -6.84 27.32 -3.11
CA SER A 166 -8.08 27.53 -2.39
C SER A 166 -8.62 26.21 -1.82
N LYS A 167 -9.02 26.20 -0.54
CA LYS A 167 -9.78 25.09 0.07
C LYS A 167 -11.03 24.73 -0.76
N LYS A 168 -11.59 25.71 -1.48
CA LYS A 168 -12.75 25.53 -2.37
C LYS A 168 -12.43 24.65 -3.57
N PHE A 169 -11.27 24.80 -4.19
CA PHE A 169 -10.86 23.95 -5.32
C PHE A 169 -10.81 22.48 -4.93
N TRP A 170 -10.18 22.16 -3.80
CA TRP A 170 -10.10 20.78 -3.32
C TRP A 170 -11.46 20.22 -2.90
N LYS A 171 -12.36 21.07 -2.39
CA LYS A 171 -13.76 20.70 -2.16
C LYS A 171 -14.46 20.36 -3.48
N LEU A 172 -14.27 21.18 -4.51
CA LEU A 172 -14.80 20.96 -5.86
C LEU A 172 -14.25 19.65 -6.46
N CYS A 173 -12.93 19.42 -6.40
CA CYS A 173 -12.32 18.16 -6.85
C CYS A 173 -12.94 16.95 -6.18
N LYS A 174 -13.10 17.01 -4.86
CA LYS A 174 -13.75 15.94 -4.10
C LYS A 174 -15.21 15.74 -4.55
N GLN A 175 -15.95 16.80 -4.86
CA GLN A 175 -17.34 16.71 -5.30
C GLN A 175 -17.48 16.05 -6.67
N VAL A 176 -16.64 16.43 -7.64
CA VAL A 176 -16.65 15.85 -9.00
C VAL A 176 -16.23 14.39 -8.98
N TYR A 177 -15.07 14.08 -8.37
CA TYR A 177 -14.55 12.71 -8.33
C TYR A 177 -15.30 11.79 -7.36
N ASN A 178 -16.21 12.34 -6.55
CA ASN A 178 -17.19 11.58 -5.77
C ASN A 178 -18.51 11.44 -6.55
N LEU A 179 -18.43 11.12 -7.84
CA LEU A 179 -19.55 10.73 -8.71
C LEU A 179 -20.34 9.55 -8.09
N ASP A 180 -21.65 9.51 -8.30
CA ASP A 180 -22.48 8.39 -7.86
C ASP A 180 -22.25 7.13 -8.67
N ARG A 181 -22.44 5.96 -8.04
CA ARG A 181 -22.14 4.67 -8.69
C ARG A 181 -23.00 4.39 -9.92
N GLU A 182 -24.23 4.90 -9.93
CA GLU A 182 -25.20 4.73 -11.03
C GLU A 182 -24.73 5.39 -12.34
N TYR A 183 -23.90 6.43 -12.24
CA TYR A 183 -23.42 7.21 -13.39
C TYR A 183 -22.05 6.72 -13.92
N VAL A 184 -21.46 5.69 -13.31
CA VAL A 184 -20.14 5.16 -13.71
C VAL A 184 -20.15 4.57 -15.12
N SER A 185 -21.28 4.01 -15.55
CA SER A 185 -21.49 3.49 -16.91
C SER A 185 -21.55 4.60 -17.96
N SER A 186 -21.84 5.84 -17.55
CA SER A 186 -21.87 7.00 -18.44
C SER A 186 -20.49 7.58 -18.72
N LEU A 187 -19.46 7.19 -17.96
CA LEU A 187 -18.08 7.62 -18.18
C LEU A 187 -17.47 6.92 -19.40
N SER A 188 -16.93 7.70 -20.34
CA SER A 188 -16.26 7.15 -21.50
C SER A 188 -14.87 6.59 -21.15
N ARG A 189 -14.68 5.28 -21.31
CA ARG A 189 -13.42 4.59 -21.00
C ARG A 189 -12.26 5.04 -21.89
N SER A 190 -12.52 5.29 -23.17
CA SER A 190 -11.51 5.79 -24.10
C SER A 190 -11.08 7.21 -23.72
N LYS A 191 -12.03 8.10 -23.42
CA LYS A 191 -11.70 9.45 -22.95
C LYS A 191 -10.93 9.44 -21.64
N LEU A 192 -11.32 8.60 -20.67
CA LEU A 192 -10.59 8.44 -19.42
C LEU A 192 -9.14 8.00 -19.68
N ARG A 193 -8.92 7.01 -20.53
CA ARG A 193 -7.58 6.55 -20.93
C ARG A 193 -6.76 7.70 -21.52
N ASP A 194 -7.31 8.39 -22.50
CA ASP A 194 -6.62 9.46 -23.22
C ASP A 194 -6.30 10.62 -22.26
N ASN A 195 -7.24 10.99 -21.40
CA ASN A 195 -7.05 12.03 -20.39
C ASN A 195 -5.99 11.65 -19.36
N ILE A 196 -5.97 10.41 -18.86
CA ILE A 196 -4.97 9.95 -17.89
C ILE A 196 -3.59 9.91 -18.54
N ASN A 197 -3.46 9.40 -19.75
CA ASN A 197 -2.17 9.40 -20.44
C ASN A 197 -1.72 10.83 -20.77
N GLN A 198 -2.65 11.72 -21.15
CA GLN A 198 -2.34 13.12 -21.36
C GLN A 198 -1.84 13.79 -20.07
N ILE A 199 -2.46 13.45 -18.93
CA ILE A 199 -2.05 13.88 -17.59
C ILE A 199 -0.62 13.40 -17.33
N ILE A 200 -0.43 12.09 -17.26
CA ILE A 200 0.81 11.52 -16.76
C ILE A 200 2.00 11.91 -17.66
N ASN A 201 1.83 11.98 -18.99
CA ASN A 201 2.90 12.34 -19.92
C ASN A 201 3.23 13.84 -19.99
N ASN A 202 2.22 14.72 -20.01
CA ASN A 202 2.46 16.12 -20.44
C ASN A 202 2.80 17.08 -19.30
N TYR A 203 2.64 16.66 -18.05
CA TYR A 203 2.81 17.56 -16.92
C TYR A 203 3.95 17.08 -16.06
N CYS A 204 4.97 17.92 -15.99
CA CYS A 204 6.15 17.69 -15.16
C CYS A 204 5.69 17.50 -13.70
N PRO A 205 6.04 16.37 -13.06
CA PRO A 205 5.56 16.03 -11.73
C PRO A 205 6.19 16.88 -10.62
N THR A 206 6.75 18.06 -10.88
CA THR A 206 7.43 18.85 -9.84
C THR A 206 6.47 19.44 -8.81
N SER A 207 5.23 19.78 -9.20
CA SER A 207 4.22 20.32 -8.28
C SER A 207 3.52 19.20 -7.48
N GLU A 208 3.50 19.34 -6.15
CA GLU A 208 2.77 18.43 -5.24
C GLU A 208 1.26 18.45 -5.54
N GLU A 209 0.70 19.63 -5.82
CA GLU A 209 -0.72 19.82 -6.12
C GLU A 209 -1.14 19.04 -7.37
N TYR A 210 -0.28 19.06 -8.39
CA TYR A 210 -0.53 18.29 -9.59
C TYR A 210 -0.62 16.79 -9.28
N ARG A 211 0.33 16.24 -8.52
CA ARG A 211 0.30 14.84 -8.07
C ARG A 211 -0.95 14.52 -7.25
N MET A 212 -1.36 15.44 -6.37
CA MET A 212 -2.60 15.28 -5.59
C MET A 212 -3.84 15.15 -6.48
N LEU A 213 -3.91 15.91 -7.58
CA LEU A 213 -5.01 15.83 -8.53
C LEU A 213 -4.99 14.50 -9.30
N VAL A 214 -3.82 14.04 -9.74
CA VAL A 214 -3.65 12.71 -10.33
C VAL A 214 -4.13 11.63 -9.37
N PHE A 215 -3.73 11.69 -8.10
CA PHE A 215 -4.14 10.72 -7.09
C PHE A 215 -5.64 10.78 -6.77
N ALA A 216 -6.28 11.95 -6.92
CA ALA A 216 -7.74 12.07 -6.80
C ALA A 216 -8.46 11.33 -7.94
N ILE A 217 -7.94 11.42 -9.17
CA ILE A 217 -8.45 10.67 -10.34
C ILE A 217 -8.25 9.17 -10.12
N PHE A 218 -7.04 8.72 -9.77
CA PHE A 218 -6.80 7.30 -9.51
C PHE A 218 -7.62 6.74 -8.34
N ARG A 219 -7.90 7.56 -7.32
CA ARG A 219 -8.81 7.18 -6.25
C ARG A 219 -10.23 6.97 -6.76
N MET A 220 -10.70 7.80 -7.70
CA MET A 220 -11.99 7.61 -8.36
C MET A 220 -12.00 6.29 -9.15
N LEU A 221 -10.99 6.03 -9.98
CA LEU A 221 -10.87 4.78 -10.75
C LEU A 221 -10.88 3.56 -9.84
N HIS A 222 -10.09 3.56 -8.77
CA HIS A 222 -10.07 2.48 -7.78
C HIS A 222 -11.46 2.27 -7.14
N ARG A 223 -12.12 3.35 -6.71
CA ARG A 223 -13.46 3.28 -6.08
C ARG A 223 -14.50 2.65 -7.01
N PHE A 224 -14.36 2.90 -8.31
CA PHE A 224 -15.25 2.41 -9.36
C PHE A 224 -14.78 1.12 -10.03
N ARG A 225 -13.69 0.51 -9.55
CA ARG A 225 -13.09 -0.70 -10.12
C ARG A 225 -12.67 -0.55 -11.59
N LEU A 226 -12.31 0.66 -12.01
CA LEU A 226 -11.90 0.98 -13.39
C LEU A 226 -10.39 0.86 -13.63
N LEU A 227 -9.61 0.52 -12.60
CA LEU A 227 -8.16 0.37 -12.73
C LEU A 227 -7.75 -0.72 -13.74
N ASP A 228 -8.62 -1.71 -13.99
CA ASP A 228 -8.39 -2.77 -14.99
C ASP A 228 -9.06 -2.46 -16.33
N GLU A 229 -9.97 -1.49 -16.38
CA GLU A 229 -10.70 -1.13 -17.59
C GLU A 229 -10.00 -0.03 -18.39
N VAL A 230 -9.27 0.84 -17.70
CA VAL A 230 -8.61 2.01 -18.27
C VAL A 230 -7.10 1.81 -18.24
N GLU A 231 -6.47 1.76 -19.40
CA GLU A 231 -5.02 1.59 -19.55
C GLU A 231 -4.27 2.89 -19.24
N PHE A 232 -3.11 2.80 -18.58
CA PHE A 232 -2.25 3.94 -18.31
C PHE A 232 -0.78 3.52 -18.13
N ILE A 233 0.13 4.48 -18.22
CA ILE A 233 1.57 4.24 -18.02
C ILE A 233 1.84 4.07 -16.53
N VAL A 234 1.89 2.81 -16.09
CA VAL A 234 2.00 2.45 -14.67
C VAL A 234 3.33 2.86 -14.04
N ASP A 235 4.44 2.82 -14.80
CA ASP A 235 5.76 3.20 -14.31
C ASP A 235 5.82 4.68 -13.93
N GLN A 236 5.26 5.57 -14.77
CA GLN A 236 5.20 6.99 -14.44
C GLN A 236 4.32 7.27 -13.19
N LEU A 237 3.26 6.49 -12.96
CA LEU A 237 2.50 6.58 -11.70
C LEU A 237 3.33 6.10 -10.50
N TYR A 238 4.17 5.08 -10.70
CA TYR A 238 5.13 4.62 -9.70
C TYR A 238 6.14 5.72 -9.36
N ASP A 239 6.76 6.35 -10.36
CA ASP A 239 7.71 7.46 -10.16
C ASP A 239 7.08 8.64 -9.41
N MET A 240 5.82 8.98 -9.73
CA MET A 240 5.05 9.98 -8.99
C MET A 240 4.77 9.56 -7.54
N THR A 241 4.51 8.28 -7.31
CA THR A 241 4.29 7.73 -5.96
C THR A 241 5.56 7.76 -5.15
N GLU A 242 6.67 7.25 -5.69
CA GLU A 242 7.99 7.23 -5.06
C GLU A 242 8.43 8.64 -4.70
N SER A 243 8.48 9.54 -5.68
CA SER A 243 8.88 10.92 -5.44
C SER A 243 7.99 11.64 -4.42
N THR A 244 6.69 11.30 -4.35
CA THR A 244 5.81 11.86 -3.31
C THR A 244 6.09 11.26 -1.94
N LEU A 245 6.29 9.94 -1.87
CA LEU A 245 6.63 9.26 -0.63
C LEU A 245 7.92 9.83 -0.03
N LEU A 246 8.99 9.91 -0.84
CA LEU A 246 10.30 10.45 -0.44
C LEU A 246 10.20 11.91 0.03
N ASN A 247 9.43 12.74 -0.68
CA ASN A 247 9.21 14.14 -0.30
C ASN A 247 8.50 14.34 1.05
N HIS A 248 7.84 13.31 1.60
CA HIS A 248 7.09 13.42 2.86
C HIS A 248 7.64 12.57 3.99
N ILE A 249 8.36 11.49 3.69
CA ILE A 249 8.82 10.56 4.72
C ILE A 249 9.96 11.14 5.58
N ASP A 250 10.81 11.99 4.99
CA ASP A 250 11.94 12.61 5.69
C ASP A 250 11.55 13.89 6.45
N LYS A 251 10.37 14.44 6.16
CA LYS A 251 9.88 15.61 6.90
C LYS A 251 9.71 15.20 8.37
N ARG A 252 10.28 16.02 9.27
CA ARG A 252 10.13 15.88 10.73
C ARG A 252 8.67 16.05 11.19
N ASP A 253 7.83 16.58 10.32
CA ASP A 253 6.40 16.74 10.57
C ASP A 253 5.73 15.39 10.87
N ILE A 254 4.97 15.38 11.96
CA ILE A 254 4.37 14.19 12.59
C ILE A 254 3.34 13.50 11.70
N PHE A 255 2.92 14.11 10.58
CA PHE A 255 1.76 13.66 9.83
C PHE A 255 2.03 13.45 8.34
N TYR A 256 2.09 12.17 7.95
CA TYR A 256 1.97 11.75 6.56
C TYR A 256 0.71 12.35 5.90
N PRO A 257 0.77 12.81 4.63
CA PRO A 257 -0.38 13.35 3.93
C PRO A 257 -1.61 12.42 3.95
N LYS A 258 -2.81 13.03 3.95
CA LYS A 258 -4.08 12.29 3.99
C LYS A 258 -4.30 11.40 2.76
N TYR A 259 -3.57 11.64 1.67
CA TYR A 259 -3.72 10.89 0.42
C TYR A 259 -2.84 9.62 0.33
N LEU A 260 -1.74 9.50 1.08
CA LEU A 260 -0.89 8.29 1.05
C LEU A 260 -1.67 6.98 1.38
N PRO A 261 -2.58 6.95 2.36
CA PRO A 261 -3.45 5.78 2.58
C PRO A 261 -4.33 5.41 1.39
N TYR A 262 -4.70 6.38 0.54
CA TYR A 262 -5.45 6.09 -0.68
C TYR A 262 -4.55 5.50 -1.76
N LEU A 263 -3.30 5.96 -1.86
CA LEU A 263 -2.30 5.37 -2.75
C LEU A 263 -2.04 3.90 -2.43
N SER A 264 -1.89 3.55 -1.16
CA SER A 264 -1.79 2.14 -0.73
C SER A 264 -2.95 1.29 -1.27
N LYS A 265 -4.17 1.83 -1.32
CA LYS A 265 -5.35 1.15 -1.88
C LYS A 265 -5.32 1.05 -3.40
N ILE A 266 -4.97 2.14 -4.07
CA ILE A 266 -4.80 2.17 -5.52
C ILE A 266 -3.77 1.12 -5.95
N TRP A 267 -2.60 1.09 -5.31
CA TRP A 267 -1.54 0.12 -5.63
C TRP A 267 -1.91 -1.32 -5.32
N SER A 268 -2.69 -1.61 -4.27
CA SER A 268 -3.25 -2.96 -4.11
C SER A 268 -4.25 -3.33 -5.20
N GLY A 269 -4.92 -2.36 -5.81
CA GLY A 269 -5.73 -2.59 -7.01
C GLY A 269 -4.84 -2.94 -8.20
N ILE A 270 -3.83 -2.11 -8.47
CA ILE A 270 -2.92 -2.24 -9.61
C ILE A 270 -2.07 -3.53 -9.54
N LEU A 271 -1.55 -3.91 -8.37
CA LEU A 271 -0.78 -5.15 -8.20
C LEU A 271 -1.62 -6.43 -8.41
N ASN A 272 -2.95 -6.31 -8.39
CA ASN A 272 -3.87 -7.40 -8.70
C ASN A 272 -4.51 -7.24 -10.10
N ALA A 273 -4.12 -6.21 -10.85
CA ALA A 273 -4.71 -5.88 -12.13
C ALA A 273 -4.22 -6.81 -13.23
N SER A 274 -5.12 -7.09 -14.19
CA SER A 274 -4.81 -7.91 -15.36
C SER A 274 -4.20 -7.10 -16.52
N LYS A 275 -4.58 -5.83 -16.68
CA LYS A 275 -4.10 -4.98 -17.80
C LYS A 275 -2.91 -4.09 -17.42
N ASN A 276 -3.07 -3.28 -16.38
CA ASN A 276 -2.03 -2.35 -15.92
C ASN A 276 -1.06 -3.07 -14.97
N LYS A 277 -0.30 -4.01 -15.52
CA LYS A 277 0.61 -4.85 -14.73
C LYS A 277 1.86 -4.07 -14.36
N ILE A 278 2.18 -4.09 -13.08
CA ILE A 278 3.50 -3.76 -12.54
C ILE A 278 3.93 -4.93 -11.67
N GLN A 279 5.22 -5.27 -11.72
CA GLN A 279 5.80 -6.24 -10.81
C GLN A 279 6.73 -5.51 -9.84
N ILE A 280 6.78 -6.01 -8.61
CA ILE A 280 7.82 -5.67 -7.65
C ILE A 280 8.99 -6.59 -7.99
N ASP A 281 9.90 -6.08 -8.80
CA ASP A 281 11.05 -6.78 -9.41
C ASP A 281 12.41 -6.24 -8.96
N THR A 282 12.44 -5.11 -8.25
CA THR A 282 13.65 -4.51 -7.69
C THR A 282 13.55 -4.29 -6.18
N PHE A 283 14.71 -4.18 -5.51
CA PHE A 283 14.77 -3.80 -4.09
C PHE A 283 14.18 -2.41 -3.84
N ASP A 284 14.33 -1.47 -4.78
CA ASP A 284 13.80 -0.11 -4.67
C ASP A 284 12.26 -0.11 -4.70
N ARG A 285 11.66 -0.83 -5.67
CA ARG A 285 10.20 -1.04 -5.72
C ARG A 285 9.69 -1.71 -4.45
N LEU A 286 10.38 -2.75 -3.99
CA LEU A 286 10.03 -3.47 -2.77
C LEU A 286 10.02 -2.52 -1.55
N ALA A 287 11.08 -1.71 -1.38
CA ALA A 287 11.19 -0.73 -0.30
C ALA A 287 10.09 0.35 -0.36
N VAL A 288 9.84 0.94 -1.53
CA VAL A 288 8.82 1.98 -1.73
C VAL A 288 7.42 1.45 -1.39
N PHE A 289 7.05 0.27 -1.92
CA PHE A 289 5.75 -0.33 -1.61
C PHE A 289 5.62 -0.71 -0.13
N ALA A 290 6.67 -1.26 0.47
CA ALA A 290 6.65 -1.61 1.88
C ALA A 290 6.47 -0.40 2.80
N ALA A 291 7.17 0.71 2.54
CA ALA A 291 6.98 1.94 3.29
C ALA A 291 5.57 2.51 3.10
N LEU A 292 5.08 2.58 1.86
CA LEU A 292 3.73 3.07 1.55
C LEU A 292 2.65 2.25 2.29
N PHE A 293 2.76 0.92 2.23
CA PHE A 293 1.84 0.02 2.91
C PHE A 293 1.96 0.08 4.43
N SER A 294 3.17 0.28 4.95
CA SER A 294 3.41 0.45 6.39
C SER A 294 2.75 1.70 6.94
N ILE A 295 2.84 2.82 6.20
CA ILE A 295 2.18 4.08 6.56
C ILE A 295 0.65 3.91 6.61
N ASP A 296 0.04 3.25 5.62
CA ASP A 296 -1.40 3.01 5.59
C ASP A 296 -1.85 2.08 6.73
N LEU A 297 -1.15 0.98 6.96
CA LEU A 297 -1.46 0.05 8.05
C LEU A 297 -1.29 0.70 9.42
N SER A 298 -0.22 1.46 9.64
CA SER A 298 0.03 2.23 10.86
C SER A 298 -1.15 3.16 11.17
N LYS A 299 -1.57 3.98 10.18
CA LYS A 299 -2.75 4.86 10.31
C LYS A 299 -4.04 4.08 10.60
N LYS A 300 -4.24 2.95 9.92
CA LYS A 300 -5.43 2.11 10.13
C LYS A 300 -5.47 1.54 11.56
N LEU A 301 -4.35 1.02 12.07
CA LEU A 301 -4.22 0.49 13.43
C LEU A 301 -4.42 1.59 14.48
N ASN A 302 -3.89 2.79 14.25
CA ASN A 302 -4.06 3.91 15.17
C ASN A 302 -5.52 4.35 15.29
N LYS A 303 -6.26 4.38 14.17
CA LYS A 303 -7.71 4.61 14.20
C LYS A 303 -8.45 3.51 14.98
N LEU A 304 -8.08 2.25 14.75
CA LEU A 304 -8.71 1.10 15.39
C LEU A 304 -8.39 0.99 16.87
N SER A 305 -7.23 1.51 17.30
CA SER A 305 -6.84 1.62 18.70
C SER A 305 -7.78 2.53 19.49
N ILE A 306 -8.47 3.49 18.84
CA ILE A 306 -9.53 4.30 19.44
C ILE A 306 -10.85 3.52 19.41
N SER A 307 -11.32 3.12 18.23
CA SER A 307 -12.57 2.36 18.09
C SER A 307 -12.62 1.54 16.80
N GLY A 308 -13.31 0.39 16.85
CA GLY A 308 -13.66 -0.39 15.66
C GLY A 308 -13.07 -1.81 15.61
N LYS A 309 -13.58 -2.58 14.64
CA LYS A 309 -13.20 -3.97 14.36
C LYS A 309 -12.13 -3.99 13.27
N PHE A 310 -10.99 -4.63 13.53
CA PHE A 310 -9.98 -4.83 12.48
C PHE A 310 -10.38 -6.00 11.58
N VAL A 311 -10.61 -5.72 10.31
CA VAL A 311 -10.85 -6.74 9.28
C VAL A 311 -9.63 -6.83 8.37
N ILE A 312 -9.01 -8.00 8.35
CA ILE A 312 -7.94 -8.35 7.40
C ILE A 312 -8.62 -8.88 6.13
N THR A 313 -8.42 -8.16 5.03
CA THR A 313 -8.92 -8.50 3.69
C THR A 313 -7.79 -9.12 2.86
N LYS A 314 -8.08 -9.67 1.67
CA LYS A 314 -7.07 -10.15 0.72
C LYS A 314 -6.00 -9.10 0.45
N ASN A 315 -6.41 -7.86 0.14
CA ASN A 315 -5.49 -6.74 -0.09
C ASN A 315 -4.69 -6.37 1.16
N THR A 316 -5.29 -6.50 2.35
CA THR A 316 -4.53 -6.32 3.59
C THR A 316 -3.42 -7.38 3.70
N LYS A 317 -3.72 -8.66 3.41
CA LYS A 317 -2.72 -9.74 3.44
C LYS A 317 -1.60 -9.50 2.42
N GLN A 318 -1.92 -9.13 1.17
CA GLN A 318 -0.94 -8.74 0.15
C GLN A 318 0.04 -7.69 0.67
N ARG A 319 -0.46 -6.61 1.27
CA ARG A 319 0.39 -5.56 1.86
C ARG A 319 1.28 -6.09 2.97
N TYR A 320 0.74 -6.93 3.85
CA TYR A 320 1.53 -7.56 4.91
C TYR A 320 2.67 -8.39 4.34
N TYR A 321 2.44 -9.20 3.31
CA TYR A 321 3.48 -10.05 2.73
C TYR A 321 4.54 -9.24 1.97
N VAL A 322 4.17 -8.14 1.30
CA VAL A 322 5.16 -7.20 0.72
C VAL A 322 6.03 -6.58 1.81
N ILE A 323 5.41 -6.10 2.91
CA ILE A 323 6.14 -5.57 4.07
C ILE A 323 7.05 -6.65 4.67
N TYR A 324 6.54 -7.88 4.81
CA TYR A 324 7.28 -8.97 5.42
C TYR A 324 8.47 -9.42 4.58
N LEU A 325 8.31 -9.54 3.26
CA LEU A 325 9.41 -9.81 2.34
C LEU A 325 10.49 -8.73 2.45
N THR A 326 10.06 -7.48 2.63
CA THR A 326 11.01 -6.37 2.81
C THR A 326 11.72 -6.44 4.16
N LEU A 327 11.07 -6.91 5.23
CA LEU A 327 11.74 -7.18 6.50
C LEU A 327 12.76 -8.32 6.39
N ILE A 328 12.48 -9.35 5.56
CA ILE A 328 13.44 -10.41 5.24
C ILE A 328 14.63 -9.84 4.46
N ALA A 329 14.37 -9.03 3.44
CA ALA A 329 15.38 -8.37 2.62
C ALA A 329 16.13 -7.24 3.36
N PHE A 330 15.61 -6.76 4.50
CA PHE A 330 16.14 -5.59 5.19
C PHE A 330 17.66 -5.63 5.43
N PRO A 331 18.26 -6.75 5.90
CA PRO A 331 19.71 -6.81 6.14
C PRO A 331 20.58 -6.65 4.89
N ILE A 332 20.02 -6.77 3.68
CA ILE A 332 20.75 -6.63 2.40
C ILE A 332 20.31 -5.37 1.62
N ILE A 333 19.36 -4.59 2.15
CA ILE A 333 18.97 -3.29 1.60
C ILE A 333 19.99 -2.24 2.09
N ASP A 334 20.38 -1.33 1.19
CA ASP A 334 21.22 -0.19 1.55
C ASP A 334 20.44 0.76 2.48
N HIS A 335 20.86 0.83 3.74
CA HIS A 335 20.25 1.67 4.76
C HIS A 335 20.70 3.13 4.71
N ASP A 336 21.86 3.41 4.09
CA ASP A 336 22.36 4.76 3.93
C ASP A 336 21.57 5.49 2.85
N GLU A 337 21.19 4.79 1.79
CA GLU A 337 20.28 5.32 0.75
C GLU A 337 18.81 5.38 1.19
N LYS A 338 18.39 4.51 2.12
CA LYS A 338 16.98 4.31 2.47
C LYS A 338 16.68 4.38 3.97
N PRO A 339 17.16 5.41 4.70
CA PRO A 339 16.95 5.53 6.15
C PRO A 339 15.45 5.68 6.50
N TRP A 340 14.66 6.22 5.57
CA TRP A 340 13.22 6.36 5.69
C TRP A 340 12.46 5.04 5.84
N LEU A 341 13.02 3.93 5.35
CA LEU A 341 12.38 2.62 5.45
C LEU A 341 12.33 2.14 6.91
N PHE A 342 13.41 2.36 7.67
CA PHE A 342 13.46 2.09 9.10
C PHE A 342 12.38 2.87 9.86
N LYS A 343 12.23 4.17 9.54
CA LYS A 343 11.18 5.02 10.13
C LYS A 343 9.78 4.47 9.86
N ALA A 344 9.46 4.09 8.62
CA ALA A 344 8.15 3.55 8.26
C ALA A 344 7.83 2.24 9.00
N PHE A 345 8.81 1.33 9.14
CA PHE A 345 8.63 0.08 9.88
C PHE A 345 8.55 0.31 11.39
N SER A 346 9.30 1.25 11.93
CA SER A 346 9.21 1.67 13.33
C SER A 346 7.82 2.23 13.65
N ASP A 347 7.28 3.13 12.81
CA ASP A 347 5.92 3.68 12.98
C ASP A 347 4.85 2.58 12.96
N LEU A 348 5.00 1.60 12.07
CA LEU A 348 4.10 0.46 11.99
C LEU A 348 4.23 -0.45 13.22
N HIS A 349 5.46 -0.72 13.67
CA HIS A 349 5.75 -1.50 14.88
C HIS A 349 5.05 -0.90 16.11
N HIS A 350 5.27 0.38 16.40
CA HIS A 350 4.64 1.07 17.53
C HIS A 350 3.10 1.10 17.43
N SER A 351 2.56 1.08 16.21
CA SER A 351 1.11 1.01 15.99
C SER A 351 0.56 -0.39 16.27
N PHE A 352 1.31 -1.46 15.96
CA PHE A 352 0.98 -2.82 16.38
C PHE A 352 1.11 -3.01 17.88
N GLN A 353 2.20 -2.55 18.49
CA GLN A 353 2.39 -2.63 19.94
C GLN A 353 1.19 -2.05 20.69
N ARG A 354 0.76 -0.83 20.34
CA ARG A 354 -0.46 -0.21 20.90
C ARG A 354 -1.74 -1.02 20.65
N PHE A 355 -1.86 -1.63 19.47
CA PHE A 355 -3.01 -2.47 19.13
C PHE A 355 -3.05 -3.76 19.94
N ILE A 356 -1.89 -4.39 20.15
CA ILE A 356 -1.68 -5.62 20.90
C ILE A 356 -1.90 -5.39 22.40
N GLN A 357 -1.28 -4.35 22.97
CA GLN A 357 -1.42 -3.98 24.40
C GLN A 357 -2.87 -3.68 24.80
N LYS A 358 -3.67 -3.13 23.88
CA LYS A 358 -5.12 -2.94 24.08
C LYS A 358 -5.94 -4.23 24.01
N LYS A 359 -5.29 -5.40 23.95
CA LYS A 359 -5.87 -6.76 23.83
C LYS A 359 -6.84 -6.91 22.65
N LYS A 360 -6.75 -6.04 21.63
CA LYS A 360 -7.65 -6.05 20.47
C LYS A 360 -7.36 -7.21 19.51
N ILE A 361 -6.15 -7.76 19.57
CA ILE A 361 -5.74 -8.92 18.78
C ILE A 361 -6.58 -10.18 19.08
N ASN A 362 -7.05 -10.33 20.31
CA ASN A 362 -7.83 -11.50 20.74
C ASN A 362 -9.18 -11.62 20.02
N PHE A 363 -9.71 -10.52 19.47
CA PHE A 363 -10.97 -10.52 18.69
C PHE A 363 -10.79 -10.94 17.23
N LEU A 364 -9.56 -11.20 16.79
CA LEU A 364 -9.27 -11.65 15.44
C LEU A 364 -9.31 -13.18 15.36
N ARG A 365 -9.55 -13.71 14.16
CA ARG A 365 -9.35 -15.15 13.88
C ARG A 365 -7.88 -15.53 14.08
N THR A 366 -7.59 -16.76 14.49
CA THR A 366 -6.22 -17.25 14.75
C THR A 366 -5.25 -16.98 13.59
N GLU A 367 -5.68 -17.19 12.34
CA GLU A 367 -4.86 -16.88 11.15
C GLU A 367 -4.45 -15.39 11.11
N ASN A 368 -5.40 -14.49 11.38
CA ASN A 368 -5.16 -13.05 11.36
C ASN A 368 -4.30 -12.61 12.55
N GLN A 369 -4.45 -13.26 13.71
CA GLN A 369 -3.55 -13.04 14.84
C GLN A 369 -2.13 -13.47 14.49
N PHE A 370 -1.98 -14.62 13.83
CA PHE A 370 -0.69 -15.16 13.41
C PHE A 370 0.06 -14.22 12.47
N ILE A 371 -0.58 -13.70 11.43
CA ILE A 371 0.05 -12.74 10.48
C ILE A 371 0.57 -11.50 11.22
N ILE A 372 -0.21 -10.99 12.19
CA ILE A 372 0.20 -9.82 12.98
C ILE A 372 1.40 -10.17 13.87
N MET A 373 1.35 -11.30 14.59
CA MET A 373 2.43 -11.72 15.48
C MET A 373 3.71 -12.04 14.71
N GLN A 374 3.59 -12.66 13.54
CA GLN A 374 4.70 -12.92 12.64
C GLN A 374 5.41 -11.62 12.23
N TYR A 375 4.66 -10.61 11.77
CA TYR A 375 5.23 -9.29 11.52
C TYR A 375 5.86 -8.70 12.80
N TYR A 376 5.13 -8.72 13.91
CA TYR A 376 5.53 -8.05 15.14
C TYR A 376 6.87 -8.56 15.67
N VAL A 377 6.99 -9.88 15.77
CA VAL A 377 8.21 -10.56 16.23
C VAL A 377 9.37 -10.34 15.26
N LYS A 378 9.14 -10.45 13.94
CA LYS A 378 10.17 -10.16 12.92
C LYS A 378 10.64 -8.71 12.99
N SER A 379 9.73 -7.76 13.22
CA SER A 379 10.08 -6.34 13.30
C SER A 379 10.92 -6.01 14.53
N HIS A 380 10.68 -6.64 15.68
CA HIS A 380 11.61 -6.57 16.82
C HIS A 380 13.00 -7.05 16.42
N GLU A 381 13.06 -8.18 15.69
CA GLU A 381 14.33 -8.74 15.26
C GLU A 381 15.11 -7.76 14.39
N ILE A 382 14.49 -7.35 13.30
CA ILE A 382 15.14 -6.63 12.21
C ILE A 382 15.44 -5.17 12.56
N LEU A 383 14.60 -4.54 13.36
CA LEU A 383 14.76 -3.13 13.74
C LEU A 383 15.52 -2.94 15.06
N ASP A 384 16.01 -4.04 15.65
CA ASP A 384 16.67 -4.06 16.96
C ASP A 384 15.87 -3.37 18.08
N LEU A 385 14.55 -3.57 18.07
CA LEU A 385 13.66 -2.99 19.08
C LEU A 385 13.55 -3.92 20.29
N GLN A 386 13.68 -3.35 21.49
CA GLN A 386 13.54 -4.09 22.74
C GLN A 386 12.13 -4.66 22.88
N ILE A 387 12.04 -5.93 23.26
CA ILE A 387 10.78 -6.59 23.61
C ILE A 387 10.48 -6.27 25.08
N SER A 388 9.35 -5.61 25.35
CA SER A 388 8.94 -5.34 26.73
C SER A 388 8.44 -6.62 27.42
N ILE A 389 8.41 -6.62 28.76
CA ILE A 389 7.87 -7.75 29.53
C ILE A 389 6.39 -8.02 29.16
N ASP A 390 5.62 -6.97 28.91
CA ASP A 390 4.22 -7.09 28.48
C ASP A 390 4.11 -7.75 27.10
N ASP A 391 5.03 -7.42 26.19
CA ASP A 391 5.10 -8.07 24.88
C ASP A 391 5.40 -9.56 25.02
N CYS A 392 6.35 -9.94 25.89
CA CYS A 392 6.66 -11.35 26.18
C CYS A 392 5.42 -12.11 26.66
N ASN A 393 4.69 -11.58 27.63
CA ASN A 393 3.49 -12.22 28.18
C ASN A 393 2.42 -12.46 27.11
N VAL A 394 2.24 -11.49 26.20
CA VAL A 394 1.29 -11.62 25.10
C VAL A 394 1.74 -12.67 24.07
N LEU A 395 3.04 -12.70 23.76
CA LEU A 395 3.62 -13.69 22.85
C LEU A 395 3.52 -15.11 23.42
N GLU A 396 3.87 -15.31 24.69
CA GLU A 396 3.75 -16.61 25.37
C GLU A 396 2.32 -17.12 25.38
N THR A 397 1.36 -16.27 25.76
CA THR A 397 -0.08 -16.61 25.71
C THR A 397 -0.52 -17.02 24.30
N PHE A 398 0.02 -16.37 23.28
CA PHE A 398 -0.27 -16.70 21.89
C PHE A 398 0.37 -18.02 21.45
N TYR A 399 1.62 -18.28 21.84
CA TYR A 399 2.34 -19.52 21.56
C TYR A 399 1.65 -20.72 22.20
N ASP A 400 1.24 -20.63 23.46
CA ASP A 400 0.50 -21.68 24.15
C ASP A 400 -0.77 -22.08 23.42
N ARG A 401 -1.46 -21.10 22.81
CA ARG A 401 -2.65 -21.36 22.00
C ARG A 401 -2.31 -22.05 20.67
N LEU A 402 -1.20 -21.67 20.02
CA LEU A 402 -0.78 -22.30 18.76
C LEU A 402 -0.33 -23.75 18.98
N VAL A 403 0.43 -24.04 20.04
CA VAL A 403 0.92 -25.39 20.35
C VAL A 403 -0.23 -26.39 20.58
N ARG A 404 -1.37 -25.93 21.11
CA ARG A 404 -2.57 -26.75 21.30
C ARG A 404 -3.25 -27.16 19.99
N ILE A 405 -2.93 -26.51 18.87
CA ILE A 405 -3.46 -26.84 17.55
C ILE A 405 -2.39 -27.65 16.81
N PRO A 406 -2.57 -28.97 16.60
CA PRO A 406 -1.50 -29.83 16.08
C PRO A 406 -0.87 -29.33 14.77
N LEU A 407 -1.68 -28.85 13.82
CA LEU A 407 -1.22 -28.33 12.53
C LEU A 407 -0.46 -26.98 12.63
N LEU A 408 -0.47 -26.31 13.78
CA LEU A 408 0.20 -25.03 14.00
C LEU A 408 1.42 -25.13 14.92
N LYS A 409 1.81 -26.34 15.35
CA LYS A 409 3.01 -26.54 16.19
C LYS A 409 4.29 -26.01 15.52
N LEU A 410 4.50 -26.32 14.24
CA LEU A 410 5.66 -25.82 13.49
C LEU A 410 5.66 -24.30 13.36
N HIS A 411 4.48 -23.69 13.17
CA HIS A 411 4.34 -22.23 13.15
C HIS A 411 4.66 -21.60 14.50
N SER A 412 4.32 -22.28 15.61
CA SER A 412 4.71 -21.85 16.94
C SER A 412 6.23 -21.92 17.13
N CYS A 413 6.87 -22.99 16.66
CA CYS A 413 8.34 -23.09 16.67
C CYS A 413 8.98 -21.98 15.84
N TYR A 414 8.42 -21.71 14.67
CA TYR A 414 8.85 -20.60 13.82
C TYR A 414 8.81 -19.26 14.56
N LEU A 415 7.71 -18.91 15.23
CA LEU A 415 7.66 -17.65 15.99
C LEU A 415 8.59 -17.67 17.21
N ALA A 416 8.63 -18.80 17.94
CA ALA A 416 9.44 -18.94 19.14
C ALA A 416 10.93 -18.72 18.88
N VAL A 417 11.45 -19.18 17.73
CA VAL A 417 12.88 -19.10 17.41
C VAL A 417 13.41 -17.66 17.33
N HIS A 418 12.54 -16.69 17.00
CA HIS A 418 12.90 -15.27 17.01
C HIS A 418 13.08 -14.72 18.43
N CYS A 419 12.44 -15.33 19.43
CA CYS A 419 12.46 -14.87 20.82
C CYS A 419 13.55 -15.54 21.68
N ILE A 420 14.00 -16.75 21.33
CA ILE A 420 14.88 -17.59 22.19
C ILE A 420 16.11 -16.83 22.72
N PHE A 421 16.71 -15.94 21.90
CA PHE A 421 17.93 -15.20 22.26
C PHE A 421 17.72 -13.72 22.58
N ARG A 422 16.48 -13.22 22.55
CA ARG A 422 16.19 -11.78 22.69
C ARG A 422 15.46 -11.38 23.95
N LEU A 423 15.01 -12.34 24.76
CA LEU A 423 14.33 -12.03 26.00
C LEU A 423 15.31 -11.33 26.97
N PRO A 424 15.04 -10.08 27.37
CA PRO A 424 15.95 -9.32 28.22
C PRO A 424 16.14 -10.04 29.56
N ARG A 425 17.39 -10.41 29.88
CA ARG A 425 17.75 -10.77 31.25
C ARG A 425 17.86 -9.49 32.06
N LYS A 426 17.18 -9.44 33.21
CA LYS A 426 17.47 -8.43 34.22
C LYS A 426 18.92 -8.64 34.71
N GLY A 427 19.85 -7.81 34.23
CA GLY A 427 21.13 -7.55 34.87
C GLY A 427 22.28 -8.53 34.66
N GLN A 428 22.36 -9.26 33.54
CA GLN A 428 23.51 -10.14 33.26
C GLN A 428 24.17 -9.85 31.91
N SER A 429 25.50 -9.83 31.93
CA SER A 429 26.39 -9.80 30.77
C SER A 429 26.05 -10.91 29.76
N ASN A 430 26.48 -10.71 28.52
CA ASN A 430 26.13 -11.42 27.28
C ASN A 430 26.36 -12.95 27.23
N ASP A 431 26.44 -13.66 28.35
CA ASP A 431 26.67 -15.10 28.35
C ASP A 431 25.44 -15.85 27.83
N SER A 432 25.50 -16.24 26.56
CA SER A 432 24.57 -17.18 25.93
C SER A 432 24.51 -18.53 26.61
N HIS A 433 25.40 -18.81 27.57
CA HIS A 433 25.73 -20.15 28.06
C HIS A 433 25.22 -20.46 29.45
N THR A 434 24.29 -19.65 29.96
CA THR A 434 23.63 -20.01 31.21
C THR A 434 22.85 -21.32 31.04
N PRO A 435 22.77 -22.16 32.10
CA PRO A 435 21.96 -23.38 32.09
C PRO A 435 20.51 -23.16 31.62
N GLU A 436 19.95 -21.99 31.92
CA GLU A 436 18.62 -21.58 31.47
C GLU A 436 18.51 -21.48 29.93
N ASN A 437 19.53 -20.95 29.25
CA ASN A 437 19.54 -20.87 27.78
C ASN A 437 19.66 -22.25 27.14
N LEU A 438 20.50 -23.13 27.72
CA LEU A 438 20.61 -24.52 27.28
C LEU A 438 19.26 -25.25 27.43
N ASN A 439 18.56 -25.03 28.53
CA ASN A 439 17.23 -25.58 28.73
C ASN A 439 16.21 -25.05 27.71
N LYS A 440 16.23 -23.73 27.40
CA LYS A 440 15.37 -23.14 26.35
C LYS A 440 15.64 -23.77 24.98
N ILE A 441 16.91 -23.96 24.62
CA ILE A 441 17.31 -24.63 23.37
C ILE A 441 16.79 -26.07 23.36
N LYS A 442 16.99 -26.83 24.44
CA LYS A 442 16.51 -28.21 24.56
C LYS A 442 15.00 -28.31 24.36
N ILE A 443 14.23 -27.47 25.06
CA ILE A 443 12.76 -27.44 24.96
C ILE A 443 12.33 -27.10 23.53
N PHE A 444 12.97 -26.09 22.93
CA PHE A 444 12.70 -25.72 21.54
C PHE A 444 12.95 -26.88 20.57
N LEU A 445 14.12 -27.54 20.66
CA LEU A 445 14.47 -28.66 19.79
C LEU A 445 13.46 -29.80 19.95
N HIS A 446 13.09 -30.13 21.19
CA HIS A 446 12.08 -31.14 21.46
C HIS A 446 10.75 -30.82 20.76
N TRP A 447 10.26 -29.58 20.86
CA TRP A 447 9.03 -29.15 20.19
C TRP A 447 9.16 -29.13 18.67
N LEU A 448 10.30 -28.67 18.14
CA LEU A 448 10.56 -28.63 16.71
C LEU A 448 10.55 -30.05 16.13
N ILE A 449 11.30 -30.99 16.73
CA ILE A 449 11.33 -32.39 16.33
C ILE A 449 9.93 -32.98 16.35
N ALA A 450 9.22 -32.84 17.47
CA ALA A 450 7.86 -33.34 17.62
C ALA A 450 6.88 -32.74 16.60
N SER A 451 7.09 -31.50 16.16
CA SER A 451 6.25 -30.86 15.15
C SER A 451 6.54 -31.37 13.73
N LEU A 452 7.81 -31.65 13.42
CA LEU A 452 8.25 -32.13 12.10
C LEU A 452 8.01 -33.63 11.92
N SER A 453 7.85 -34.38 13.01
CA SER A 453 7.52 -35.81 13.01
C SER A 453 6.03 -36.11 13.22
N ASP A 454 5.17 -35.08 13.29
CA ASP A 454 3.73 -35.24 13.52
C ASP A 454 3.06 -35.82 12.25
N GLU A 455 2.43 -36.99 12.37
CA GLU A 455 1.84 -37.70 11.22
C GLU A 455 0.79 -36.86 10.49
N LYS A 456 0.03 -36.01 11.18
CA LYS A 456 -0.97 -35.15 10.53
C LYS A 456 -0.30 -34.04 9.73
N TYR A 457 0.80 -33.49 10.24
CA TYR A 457 1.63 -32.55 9.51
C TYR A 457 2.25 -33.20 8.27
N ILE A 458 2.89 -34.37 8.42
CA ILE A 458 3.53 -35.10 7.32
C ILE A 458 2.50 -35.41 6.22
N ASN A 459 1.36 -35.99 6.58
CA ASN A 459 0.28 -36.29 5.64
C ASN A 459 -0.25 -35.02 4.96
N LYS A 460 -0.35 -33.89 5.67
CA LYS A 460 -0.78 -32.61 5.08
C LYS A 460 0.24 -32.13 4.04
N ILE A 461 1.53 -32.19 4.36
CA ILE A 461 2.61 -31.77 3.47
C ILE A 461 2.70 -32.67 2.23
N GLN A 462 2.68 -33.98 2.41
CA GLN A 462 2.79 -34.94 1.31
C GLN A 462 1.58 -34.90 0.37
N ASN A 463 0.36 -34.78 0.92
CA ASN A 463 -0.85 -34.84 0.10
C ASN A 463 -1.25 -33.49 -0.52
N ASN A 464 -1.08 -32.37 0.21
CA ASN A 464 -1.56 -31.06 -0.25
C ASN A 464 -0.44 -30.13 -0.72
N GLN A 465 0.83 -30.49 -0.49
CA GLN A 465 2.01 -29.68 -0.80
C GLN A 465 1.95 -28.25 -0.23
N LYS A 466 1.15 -28.04 0.82
CA LYS A 466 0.85 -26.72 1.39
C LYS A 466 0.60 -26.78 2.89
N LEU A 467 1.08 -25.75 3.58
CA LEU A 467 0.89 -25.54 5.00
C LEU A 467 -0.38 -24.69 5.26
N TYR A 468 -1.15 -25.03 6.30
CA TYR A 468 -2.53 -24.56 6.54
C TYR A 468 -2.73 -23.03 6.48
N LEU A 469 -1.76 -22.22 6.93
CA LEU A 469 -1.90 -20.74 6.95
C LEU A 469 -1.50 -20.07 5.64
N TYR A 470 -0.92 -20.82 4.71
CA TYR A 470 -0.17 -20.27 3.58
C TYR A 470 -0.71 -20.71 2.21
N GLU A 471 -1.81 -21.47 2.19
CA GLU A 471 -2.33 -22.14 0.98
C GLU A 471 -2.67 -21.19 -0.18
N HIS A 472 -2.97 -19.94 0.14
CA HIS A 472 -3.39 -18.90 -0.81
C HIS A 472 -2.38 -17.76 -0.98
N ILE A 473 -1.21 -17.79 -0.31
CA ILE A 473 -0.28 -16.64 -0.35
C ILE A 473 0.19 -16.39 -1.78
N LYS A 474 0.71 -17.42 -2.45
CA LYS A 474 1.30 -17.27 -3.78
C LYS A 474 0.30 -16.76 -4.82
N THR A 475 -0.91 -17.31 -4.83
CA THR A 475 -1.95 -16.93 -5.81
C THR A 475 -2.65 -15.60 -5.51
N CYS A 476 -2.64 -15.13 -4.25
CA CYS A 476 -3.43 -13.97 -3.84
C CYS A 476 -2.61 -12.78 -3.33
N ALA A 477 -1.55 -13.03 -2.58
CA ALA A 477 -0.79 -12.02 -1.89
C ALA A 477 0.53 -11.67 -2.60
N LEU A 478 1.11 -12.60 -3.35
CA LEU A 478 2.40 -12.41 -4.04
C LEU A 478 2.28 -12.27 -5.55
N SER A 479 1.08 -12.24 -6.13
CA SER A 479 0.89 -12.14 -7.59
C SER A 479 1.53 -10.91 -8.25
N GLY A 480 1.80 -9.86 -7.47
CA GLY A 480 2.48 -8.64 -7.93
C GLY A 480 3.97 -8.59 -7.59
N VAL A 481 4.54 -9.65 -7.00
CA VAL A 481 5.97 -9.75 -6.69
C VAL A 481 6.61 -10.70 -7.70
N ASN A 482 7.74 -10.30 -8.28
CA ASN A 482 8.47 -11.12 -9.24
C ASN A 482 9.20 -12.28 -8.52
N ASP A 483 9.12 -13.49 -9.07
CA ASP A 483 9.74 -14.69 -8.48
C ASP A 483 11.29 -14.64 -8.50
N ASP A 484 11.89 -13.95 -9.47
CA ASP A 484 13.34 -13.74 -9.54
C ASP A 484 13.80 -12.78 -8.43
N LEU A 485 12.99 -11.77 -8.09
CA LEU A 485 13.26 -10.90 -6.93
C LEU A 485 13.26 -11.73 -5.64
N ILE A 486 12.27 -12.61 -5.45
CA ILE A 486 12.22 -13.50 -4.28
C ILE A 486 13.48 -14.36 -4.23
N THR A 487 13.83 -15.02 -5.33
CA THR A 487 15.04 -15.85 -5.44
C THR A 487 16.31 -15.05 -5.13
N MET A 488 16.42 -13.84 -5.66
CA MET A 488 17.55 -12.93 -5.41
C MET A 488 17.64 -12.52 -3.94
N VAL A 489 16.51 -12.22 -3.26
CA VAL A 489 16.48 -11.89 -1.83
C VAL A 489 17.06 -13.04 -1.01
N PHE A 490 16.57 -14.26 -1.21
CA PHE A 490 17.03 -15.42 -0.46
C PHE A 490 18.49 -15.76 -0.78
N SER A 491 18.90 -15.78 -2.06
CA SER A 491 20.30 -16.05 -2.46
C SER A 491 21.31 -15.06 -1.84
N LYS A 492 20.97 -13.76 -1.81
CA LYS A 492 21.82 -12.74 -1.17
C LYS A 492 21.89 -12.91 0.35
N LEU A 493 20.79 -13.28 1.00
CA LEU A 493 20.76 -13.54 2.44
C LEU A 493 21.59 -14.78 2.81
N GLU A 494 21.49 -15.84 2.03
CA GLU A 494 22.33 -17.04 2.20
C GLU A 494 23.82 -16.71 2.06
N SER A 495 24.17 -15.95 1.02
CA SER A 495 25.54 -15.50 0.78
C SER A 495 26.07 -14.63 1.93
N LYS A 496 25.24 -13.71 2.44
CA LYS A 496 25.57 -12.89 3.62
C LYS A 496 25.77 -13.78 4.85
N LEU A 497 24.87 -14.72 5.09
CA LEU A 497 24.91 -15.62 6.24
C LEU A 497 26.21 -16.45 6.23
N LEU A 498 26.59 -17.00 5.07
CA LEU A 498 27.87 -17.72 4.88
C LEU A 498 29.10 -16.84 5.12
N ASN A 499 29.07 -15.59 4.68
CA ASN A 499 30.17 -14.65 4.91
C ASN A 499 30.28 -14.26 6.39
N ASP A 500 29.16 -14.15 7.11
CA ASP A 500 29.15 -13.90 8.54
C ASP A 500 29.72 -15.09 9.33
N VAL A 501 29.56 -16.32 8.85
CA VAL A 501 30.24 -17.51 9.42
C VAL A 501 31.75 -17.38 9.30
N LYS A 502 32.25 -17.02 8.10
CA LYS A 502 33.70 -16.94 7.84
C LYS A 502 34.40 -15.87 8.68
N LYS A 503 33.68 -14.81 9.08
CA LYS A 503 34.23 -13.70 9.86
C LYS A 503 34.26 -13.97 11.37
N LYS A 504 33.39 -14.83 11.88
CA LYS A 504 33.34 -15.12 13.31
C LYS A 504 34.35 -16.22 13.65
N SER A 505 35.23 -15.93 14.60
CA SER A 505 36.09 -16.93 15.23
C SER A 505 35.23 -18.05 15.81
N SER A 506 35.77 -19.27 15.88
CA SER A 506 35.09 -20.40 16.52
C SER A 506 34.56 -19.98 17.90
N ASP A 507 33.28 -20.25 18.15
CA ASP A 507 32.77 -20.24 19.53
C ASP A 507 33.50 -21.39 20.26
N ASP A 508 34.58 -21.08 20.99
CA ASP A 508 35.48 -22.04 21.68
C ASP A 508 34.82 -22.72 22.91
N LEU A 509 33.52 -22.94 22.86
CA LEU A 509 32.76 -23.45 23.99
C LEU A 509 32.63 -24.96 23.91
N ASN A 510 33.46 -25.61 24.71
CA ASN A 510 33.55 -27.05 24.85
C ASN A 510 32.48 -27.62 25.81
N LEU A 511 31.24 -27.11 25.76
CA LEU A 511 30.12 -27.68 26.52
C LEU A 511 29.48 -28.80 25.70
N VAL A 512 29.65 -30.05 26.17
CA VAL A 512 29.15 -31.26 25.50
C VAL A 512 27.67 -31.15 25.12
N GLN A 513 26.80 -30.70 26.05
CA GLN A 513 25.37 -30.53 25.79
C GLN A 513 25.08 -29.54 24.66
N TYR A 514 25.82 -28.44 24.60
CA TYR A 514 25.64 -27.42 23.57
C TYR A 514 26.02 -27.97 22.19
N GLN A 515 27.10 -28.75 22.11
CA GLN A 515 27.51 -29.40 20.86
C GLN A 515 26.43 -30.38 20.37
N ILE A 516 25.85 -31.17 21.28
CA ILE A 516 24.78 -32.11 20.92
C ILE A 516 23.54 -31.38 20.41
N TYR A 517 23.12 -30.30 21.09
CA TYR A 517 21.97 -29.50 20.63
C TYR A 517 22.22 -28.86 19.27
N LYS A 518 23.45 -28.39 19.03
CA LYS A 518 23.88 -27.84 17.75
C LYS A 518 23.87 -28.90 16.65
N GLU A 519 24.37 -30.10 16.92
CA GLU A 519 24.40 -31.21 15.97
C GLU A 519 22.97 -31.64 15.58
N ILE A 520 22.10 -31.81 16.57
CA ILE A 520 20.66 -32.08 16.35
C ILE A 520 20.02 -30.97 15.52
N MET A 521 20.24 -29.69 15.87
CA MET A 521 19.68 -28.58 15.11
C MET A 521 20.16 -28.57 13.66
N SER A 522 21.45 -28.87 13.44
CA SER A 522 22.04 -28.97 12.09
C SER A 522 21.33 -30.03 11.27
N MET A 523 21.16 -31.23 11.83
CA MET A 523 20.45 -32.31 11.15
C MET A 523 18.98 -31.95 10.88
N VAL A 524 18.30 -31.30 11.83
CA VAL A 524 16.92 -30.82 11.64
C VAL A 524 16.81 -29.79 10.52
N VAL A 525 17.75 -28.83 10.44
CA VAL A 525 17.81 -27.82 9.37
C VAL A 525 17.99 -28.50 8.01
N ASN A 526 18.88 -29.48 7.92
CA ASN A 526 19.11 -30.21 6.67
C ASN A 526 17.89 -31.03 6.25
N SER A 527 17.27 -31.76 7.18
CA SER A 527 16.03 -32.48 6.89
C SER A 527 14.90 -31.55 6.48
N LEU A 528 14.80 -30.36 7.09
CA LEU A 528 13.82 -29.35 6.68
C LEU A 528 14.10 -28.84 5.26
N ASN A 529 15.37 -28.62 4.89
CA ASN A 529 15.76 -28.23 3.53
C ASN A 529 15.41 -29.30 2.49
N GLU A 530 15.68 -30.57 2.82
CA GLU A 530 15.58 -31.69 1.88
C GLU A 530 14.16 -32.26 1.73
N SER A 531 13.49 -32.59 2.85
CA SER A 531 12.24 -33.36 2.86
C SER A 531 11.05 -32.63 3.49
N ASN A 532 11.29 -31.54 4.22
CA ASN A 532 10.31 -30.76 5.00
C ASN A 532 9.75 -31.47 6.25
N PHE A 533 10.20 -32.67 6.57
CA PHE A 533 9.74 -33.44 7.75
C PHE A 533 10.86 -34.33 8.30
N LEU A 534 10.64 -34.90 9.49
CA LEU A 534 11.53 -35.90 10.06
C LEU A 534 10.86 -37.27 9.96
N ASP A 535 11.59 -38.27 9.44
CA ASP A 535 11.11 -39.64 9.56
C ASP A 535 11.10 -40.06 11.03
N LYS A 536 10.27 -41.04 11.34
CA LYS A 536 10.03 -41.48 12.71
C LYS A 536 11.30 -41.94 13.42
N LYS A 537 12.21 -42.65 12.73
CA LYS A 537 13.44 -43.18 13.32
C LYS A 537 14.40 -42.04 13.65
N MET A 538 14.55 -41.08 12.73
CA MET A 538 15.37 -39.89 12.95
C MET A 538 14.85 -39.04 14.12
N ALA A 539 13.53 -38.83 14.19
CA ALA A 539 12.92 -38.11 15.30
C ALA A 539 13.11 -38.81 16.65
N GLU A 540 12.92 -40.14 16.71
CA GLU A 540 13.16 -40.95 17.91
C GLU A 540 14.62 -40.88 18.36
N TYR A 541 15.56 -40.97 17.42
CA TYR A 541 16.99 -40.80 17.67
C TYR A 541 17.30 -39.43 18.27
N PHE A 542 16.84 -38.33 17.67
CA PHE A 542 17.08 -36.99 18.22
C PHE A 542 16.47 -36.80 19.61
N VAL A 543 15.25 -37.30 19.84
CA VAL A 543 14.61 -37.24 21.17
C VAL A 543 15.41 -38.03 22.20
N LYS A 544 15.97 -39.20 21.83
CA LYS A 544 16.84 -39.99 22.69
C LYS A 544 18.10 -39.21 23.06
N CYS A 545 18.78 -38.61 22.08
CA CYS A 545 19.96 -37.76 22.31
C CYS A 545 19.64 -36.57 23.25
N LEU A 546 18.46 -35.96 23.16
CA LEU A 546 18.06 -34.88 24.09
C LEU A 546 17.82 -35.36 25.53
N LYS A 547 17.45 -36.64 25.72
CA LYS A 547 17.16 -37.22 27.05
C LYS A 547 18.43 -37.70 27.74
N GLU A 548 19.27 -38.47 27.06
CA GLU A 548 20.46 -39.09 27.68
C GLU A 548 21.45 -38.05 28.23
N ASN A 549 21.52 -36.87 27.62
CA ASN A 549 22.42 -35.80 28.06
C ASN A 549 21.91 -34.96 29.24
N SER A 550 20.69 -35.22 29.71
CA SER A 550 20.15 -34.61 30.93
C SER A 550 20.73 -35.24 32.19
N ASP A 551 21.02 -36.54 32.13
CA ASP A 551 21.17 -37.35 33.34
C ASP A 551 22.64 -37.54 33.75
N HIS A 552 23.58 -37.28 32.84
CA HIS A 552 25.03 -37.34 33.08
C HIS A 552 25.64 -36.08 33.73
N LEU A 553 24.81 -35.13 34.21
CA LEU A 553 25.28 -33.99 35.01
C LEU A 553 25.53 -34.33 36.48
N SER A 554 25.31 -35.58 36.91
CA SER A 554 25.85 -36.07 38.19
C SER A 554 27.33 -36.40 38.00
N PRO A 555 28.28 -35.71 38.68
CA PRO A 555 29.72 -35.93 38.49
C PRO A 555 30.26 -37.28 38.99
N ASN A 556 29.41 -38.19 39.47
CA ASN A 556 29.85 -39.42 40.10
C ASN A 556 29.44 -40.64 39.27
N GLU A 557 30.47 -41.34 38.80
CA GLU A 557 30.47 -42.75 38.38
C GLU A 557 29.87 -43.09 37.00
N CYS A 558 30.74 -43.20 35.99
CA CYS A 558 30.68 -44.41 35.15
C CYS A 558 31.98 -44.67 34.39
N ASN A 559 32.88 -45.42 35.03
CA ASN A 559 33.79 -46.32 34.32
C ASN A 559 32.97 -47.55 33.90
N THR A 560 32.43 -47.58 32.69
CA THR A 560 31.98 -48.84 32.10
C THR A 560 32.52 -48.99 30.68
N ASN A 561 33.45 -49.94 30.58
CA ASN A 561 34.03 -50.45 29.35
C ASN A 561 32.93 -50.90 28.38
N LYS A 562 32.89 -50.28 27.19
CA LYS A 562 32.18 -50.85 26.03
C LYS A 562 33.10 -50.89 24.81
N SER A 563 33.73 -52.06 24.69
CA SER A 563 34.08 -52.69 23.41
C SER A 563 32.79 -52.96 22.64
N ASP A 564 32.68 -52.40 21.43
CA ASP A 564 32.44 -53.15 20.19
C ASP A 564 32.42 -52.14 19.03
N SER A 565 33.54 -52.14 18.30
CA SER A 565 33.87 -51.20 17.24
C SER A 565 33.03 -51.43 15.99
N LEU A 566 32.10 -50.50 15.71
CA LEU A 566 31.65 -50.25 14.34
C LEU A 566 32.80 -49.53 13.62
N ALA A 567 33.50 -50.25 12.75
CA ALA A 567 34.58 -49.71 11.94
C ALA A 567 34.03 -48.67 10.96
N ILE A 568 34.06 -47.40 11.38
CA ILE A 568 33.80 -46.24 10.54
C ILE A 568 35.05 -46.01 9.71
N SER A 569 34.90 -46.15 8.40
CA SER A 569 35.94 -45.96 7.40
C SER A 569 36.54 -44.56 7.46
N THR A 570 37.83 -44.49 7.77
CA THR A 570 38.68 -43.30 7.72
C THR A 570 38.98 -42.93 6.27
N SER A 571 38.09 -42.17 5.62
CA SER A 571 38.39 -41.53 4.33
C SER A 571 37.70 -40.18 4.16
N SER A 572 38.34 -39.11 4.63
CA SER A 572 38.83 -37.98 3.81
C SER A 572 39.05 -36.74 4.71
N THR A 573 40.21 -36.12 4.57
CA THR A 573 40.74 -35.01 5.39
C THR A 573 40.15 -33.64 5.04
N GLN A 574 38.92 -33.57 4.53
CA GLN A 574 38.17 -32.32 4.57
C GLN A 574 37.55 -32.21 5.96
N GLU A 575 38.33 -31.70 6.92
CA GLU A 575 37.82 -31.32 8.24
C GLU A 575 36.57 -30.45 8.07
N ASP A 576 35.48 -30.97 8.64
CA ASP A 576 34.13 -30.47 8.45
C ASP A 576 33.98 -29.06 9.02
N LYS A 577 33.95 -28.06 8.14
CA LYS A 577 33.67 -26.65 8.50
C LYS A 577 32.32 -26.46 9.21
N LEU A 578 31.49 -27.49 9.23
CA LEU A 578 30.16 -27.54 9.86
C LEU A 578 30.20 -27.68 11.38
N GLN A 579 31.21 -28.35 11.93
CA GLN A 579 31.30 -28.58 13.38
C GLN A 579 31.52 -27.28 14.17
N TYR A 580 31.76 -26.15 13.50
CA TYR A 580 32.06 -24.85 14.12
C TYR A 580 30.94 -23.80 14.04
N GLN A 581 29.79 -24.09 13.44
CA GLN A 581 28.72 -23.08 13.32
C GLN A 581 28.02 -22.81 14.66
N PRO A 582 27.88 -21.55 15.12
CA PRO A 582 27.09 -21.23 16.31
C PRO A 582 25.63 -21.67 16.15
N ILE A 583 24.98 -22.18 17.22
CA ILE A 583 23.57 -22.61 17.13
C ILE A 583 22.63 -21.48 16.68
N ARG A 584 22.97 -20.23 16.97
CA ARG A 584 22.26 -19.03 16.50
C ARG A 584 22.19 -18.94 14.98
N LEU A 585 23.24 -19.39 14.31
CA LEU A 585 23.29 -19.45 12.86
C LEU A 585 22.32 -20.51 12.33
N LEU A 586 22.27 -21.69 12.94
CA LEU A 586 21.34 -22.76 12.58
C LEU A 586 19.88 -22.33 12.76
N PHE A 587 19.58 -21.55 13.79
CA PHE A 587 18.26 -20.94 13.94
C PHE A 587 17.95 -19.90 12.86
N THR A 588 18.96 -19.18 12.39
CA THR A 588 18.80 -18.25 11.27
C THR A 588 18.52 -18.99 9.97
N TRP A 589 19.22 -20.10 9.73
CA TRP A 589 18.94 -21.02 8.62
C TRP A 589 17.52 -21.59 8.70
N PHE A 590 17.10 -22.09 9.86
CA PHE A 590 15.74 -22.58 10.07
C PHE A 590 14.68 -21.53 9.69
N LYS A 591 14.83 -20.28 10.16
CA LYS A 591 13.92 -19.18 9.78
C LYS A 591 13.90 -18.95 8.29
N LEU A 592 15.08 -18.84 7.67
CA LEU A 592 15.22 -18.53 6.24
C LEU A 592 14.61 -19.63 5.36
N ILE A 593 14.87 -20.91 5.69
CA ILE A 593 14.31 -22.07 5.00
C ILE A 593 12.77 -22.09 5.17
N PHE A 594 12.28 -21.82 6.37
CA PHE A 594 10.84 -21.77 6.63
C PHE A 594 10.17 -20.64 5.82
N GLU A 595 10.74 -19.43 5.82
CA GLU A 595 10.26 -18.29 5.05
C GLU A 595 10.28 -18.59 3.54
N LEU A 596 11.37 -19.20 3.04
CA LEU A 596 11.50 -19.60 1.64
C LEU A 596 10.44 -20.64 1.26
N LYS A 597 10.37 -21.78 1.96
CA LYS A 597 9.50 -22.89 1.53
C LYS A 597 8.02 -22.64 1.74
N PHE A 598 7.66 -22.01 2.85
CA PHE A 598 6.27 -21.95 3.28
C PHE A 598 5.60 -20.60 3.01
N MET A 599 6.37 -19.52 2.87
CA MET A 599 5.78 -18.18 2.68
C MET A 599 5.96 -17.64 1.26
N PHE A 600 7.17 -17.70 0.69
CA PHE A 600 7.47 -16.99 -0.56
C PHE A 600 7.77 -17.88 -1.76
N GLY A 601 8.34 -19.06 -1.54
CA GLY A 601 8.69 -20.03 -2.56
C GLY A 601 7.69 -21.17 -2.67
N ASP A 602 8.22 -22.36 -2.93
CA ASP A 602 7.49 -23.63 -3.01
C ASP A 602 8.01 -24.57 -1.93
N ILE A 603 7.20 -25.55 -1.52
CA ILE A 603 7.64 -26.59 -0.57
C ILE A 603 8.84 -27.40 -1.09
N THR A 604 9.00 -27.45 -2.41
CA THR A 604 10.13 -28.05 -3.12
C THR A 604 11.33 -27.12 -3.24
N SER A 605 11.20 -25.83 -2.90
CA SER A 605 12.32 -24.88 -2.92
C SER A 605 13.39 -25.35 -1.93
N LYS A 606 14.64 -25.33 -2.39
CA LYS A 606 15.81 -25.67 -1.58
C LYS A 606 16.75 -24.49 -1.55
N SER A 607 17.41 -24.32 -0.42
CA SER A 607 18.55 -23.42 -0.33
C SER A 607 19.74 -24.11 -1.01
N VAL A 608 20.18 -23.56 -2.15
CA VAL A 608 21.26 -24.16 -2.99
C VAL A 608 22.60 -24.11 -2.26
N ASN A 609 22.81 -23.06 -1.49
CA ASN A 609 24.02 -22.88 -0.68
C ASN A 609 24.04 -23.78 0.57
N LEU A 610 22.97 -24.55 0.79
CA LEU A 610 22.80 -25.49 1.88
C LEU A 610 23.07 -26.94 1.46
N GLU A 611 23.65 -27.17 0.27
CA GLU A 611 24.22 -28.46 -0.11
C GLU A 611 25.43 -28.78 0.79
N TRP A 612 25.11 -29.15 2.01
CA TRP A 612 26.03 -29.63 3.02
C TRP A 612 26.20 -31.11 2.70
N LYS A 613 27.35 -31.49 2.17
CA LYS A 613 27.73 -32.89 2.12
C LYS A 613 28.02 -33.35 3.55
N LEU A 614 26.95 -33.69 4.27
CA LEU A 614 26.98 -34.53 5.46
C LEU A 614 27.34 -35.94 4.96
N LEU A 615 28.62 -36.29 4.99
CA LEU A 615 29.02 -37.70 4.95
C LEU A 615 28.70 -38.26 6.35
N ILE A 616 27.46 -38.75 6.52
CA ILE A 616 27.09 -39.63 7.63
C ILE A 616 27.71 -41.01 7.37
#